data_AF-A0A380JMW1-F1
#
_entry.id   AF-A0A380JMW1-F1
#
_cell.length_a   1.000
_cell.length_b   1.000
_cell.length_c   1.000
_cell.angle_alpha   90.00
_cell.angle_beta   90.00
_cell.angle_gamma   90.00
#
_symmetry.space_group_name_H-M   'P 1'
#
loop_
_entity.id
_entity.type
_entity.pdbx_description
1 polymer ?
#
loop_
_entity_poly.entity_id
_entity_poly.type
_entity_poly.pdbx_seq_one_letter_code
_entity_poly.pdbx_strand_id
1 'polypeptide(L)' 'MIDFIISIDDCAAELDSRQSWKIRYPLSTILFLVFVCQLAGIETWKEMEDFIEMNEPLFATYVDLSEGCPSHEP' A
#
# COMPACT_ATOMS: atom_id res chain seq x y z
N MET A 1 -2.58 -9.78 16.60
CA MET A 1 -3.28 -8.84 15.69
C MET A 1 -2.46 -8.65 14.42
N ILE A 2 -1.15 -8.37 14.53
CA ILE A 2 -0.21 -8.36 13.40
C ILE A 2 -0.10 -9.75 12.73
N ASP A 3 -0.09 -10.84 13.51
CA ASP A 3 -0.02 -12.21 12.99
C ASP A 3 -1.19 -12.58 12.08
N PHE A 4 -2.36 -12.00 12.33
CA PHE A 4 -3.55 -12.21 11.50
C PHE A 4 -3.42 -11.53 10.13
N ILE A 5 -2.84 -10.33 10.10
CA ILE A 5 -2.60 -9.59 8.85
C ILE A 5 -1.55 -10.32 8.01
N ILE A 6 -0.46 -10.80 8.64
CA ILE A 6 0.57 -11.60 7.97
C ILE A 6 -0.04 -12.89 7.42
N SER A 7 -0.90 -13.57 8.19
CA SER A 7 -1.58 -14.78 7.73
C SER A 7 -2.53 -14.56 6.54
N ILE A 8 -3.15 -13.37 6.41
CA ILE A 8 -3.97 -13.02 5.25
C ILE A 8 -3.10 -12.79 4.01
N ASP A 9 -1.97 -12.11 4.20
CA ASP A 9 -1.01 -11.83 3.13
C ASP A 9 -0.49 -13.13 2.50
N ASP A 10 -0.11 -14.09 3.36
CA ASP A 10 0.39 -15.42 2.96
C ASP A 10 -0.68 -16.23 2.18
N CYS A 11 -1.96 -16.04 2.51
CA CYS A 11 -3.07 -16.75 1.86
C CYS A 11 -3.41 -16.20 0.46
N ALA A 12 -2.98 -14.97 0.11
CA ALA A 12 -3.30 -14.33 -1.16
C ALA A 12 -2.47 -14.85 -2.35
N ALA A 13 -1.65 -15.89 -2.16
CA ALA A 13 -0.68 -16.39 -3.13
C ALA A 13 -1.26 -17.06 -4.40
N GLU A 14 -2.58 -17.18 -4.55
CA GLU A 14 -3.15 -17.63 -5.83
C GLU A 14 -2.96 -16.55 -6.91
N LEU A 15 -2.05 -16.84 -7.84
CA LEU A 15 -1.72 -16.00 -9.00
C LEU A 15 -2.81 -16.13 -10.06
N ASP A 16 -3.74 -15.18 -10.11
CA ASP A 16 -4.56 -15.00 -11.32
C ASP A 16 -3.67 -14.47 -12.44
N SER A 17 -3.34 -15.32 -13.41
CA SER A 17 -2.48 -14.99 -14.54
C SER A 17 -3.00 -13.83 -15.38
N ARG A 18 -4.31 -13.54 -15.31
CA ARG A 18 -4.97 -12.40 -15.96
C ARG A 18 -4.66 -11.07 -15.28
N GLN A 19 -3.95 -11.04 -14.16
CA GLN A 19 -3.63 -9.81 -13.40
C GLN A 19 -2.12 -9.72 -13.12
N SER A 20 -1.29 -10.38 -13.94
CA SER A 20 0.16 -10.44 -13.78
C SER A 20 0.88 -9.09 -13.93
N TRP A 21 0.24 -8.08 -14.51
CA TRP A 21 0.77 -6.72 -14.59
C TRP A 21 0.52 -5.88 -13.33
N LYS A 22 -0.32 -6.35 -12.40
CA LYS A 22 -0.63 -5.59 -11.18
C LYS A 22 0.44 -5.82 -10.13
N ILE A 23 1.00 -4.72 -9.63
CA ILE A 23 1.90 -4.73 -8.48
C ILE A 23 1.10 -5.11 -7.25
N ARG A 24 1.61 -6.06 -6.45
CA ARG A 24 1.01 -6.46 -5.18
C ARG A 24 1.77 -5.82 -4.04
N TYR A 25 1.05 -5.12 -3.19
CA TYR A 25 1.57 -4.61 -1.93
C TYR A 25 1.02 -5.44 -0.79
N PRO A 26 1.82 -5.70 0.26
CA PRO A 26 1.32 -6.35 1.45
C PRO A 26 0.16 -5.57 2.06
N LEU A 27 -0.84 -6.26 2.62
CA LEU A 27 -1.99 -5.58 3.24
C LEU A 27 -1.53 -4.65 4.38
N SER A 28 -0.47 -5.02 5.10
CA SER A 28 0.16 -4.19 6.13
C SER A 28 0.66 -2.85 5.58
N THR A 29 1.27 -2.85 4.39
CA THR A 29 1.75 -1.63 3.72
C THR A 29 0.59 -0.70 3.39
N ILE A 30 -0.47 -1.23 2.78
CA ILE A 30 -1.65 -0.43 2.42
C ILE A 30 -2.30 0.17 3.68
N LEU A 31 -2.48 -0.63 4.73
CA LEU A 31 -3.07 -0.17 5.98
C LEU A 31 -2.23 0.90 6.67
N PHE A 32 -0.90 0.76 6.65
CA PHE A 32 0.01 1.75 7.20
C PHE A 32 -0.11 3.09 6.46
N LEU A 33 -0.07 3.07 5.13
CA LEU A 33 -0.16 4.27 4.31
C LEU A 33 -1.50 5.00 4.51
N VAL A 34 -2.62 4.28 4.45
CA VAL A 34 -3.96 4.85 4.69
C VAL A 34 -4.07 5.43 6.10
N PHE A 35 -3.52 4.74 7.11
CA PHE A 35 -3.53 5.20 8.48
C PHE A 35 -2.76 6.52 8.65
N VAL A 36 -1.55 6.63 8.09
CA VAL A 36 -0.76 7.87 8.18
C VAL A 36 -1.44 9.02 7.42
N CYS A 37 -2.01 8.75 6.24
CA CYS A 37 -2.76 9.76 5.49
C CYS A 37 -3.98 10.27 6.27
N GLN A 38 -4.71 9.37 6.92
CA GLN A 38 -5.87 9.76 7.74
C GLN A 38 -5.46 10.62 8.94
N LEU A 39 -4.30 10.34 9.56
CA LEU A 39 -3.74 11.19 10.62
C LEU A 39 -3.30 12.57 10.11
N ALA A 40 -2.86 12.66 8.86
CA ALA A 40 -2.54 13.91 8.19
C ALA A 40 -3.78 14.72 7.75
N GLY A 41 -5.00 14.19 7.97
CA GLY A 41 -6.25 14.84 7.59
C GLY A 41 -6.57 14.72 6.10
N ILE A 42 -5.97 13.75 5.41
CA ILE A 42 -6.22 13.50 3.99
C ILE A 42 -7.45 12.60 3.86
N GLU A 43 -8.40 13.01 3.02
CA GLU A 43 -9.71 12.34 2.91
C GLU A 43 -9.91 11.65 1.55
N THR A 44 -9.18 12.06 0.51
CA THR A 44 -9.35 11.52 -0.84
C THR A 44 -8.16 10.67 -1.29
N TRP A 45 -8.43 9.62 -2.07
CA TRP A 45 -7.39 8.75 -2.62
C TRP A 45 -6.34 9.50 -3.45
N LYS A 46 -6.76 10.52 -4.20
CA LYS A 46 -5.86 11.34 -4.99
C LYS A 46 -4.88 12.12 -4.11
N GLU A 47 -5.39 12.74 -3.05
CA GLU A 47 -4.54 13.45 -2.09
C GLU A 47 -3.63 12.49 -1.31
N MET A 48 -4.06 11.24 -1.08
CA MET A 48 -3.20 10.21 -0.46
C MET A 48 -2.03 9.89 -1.39
N GLU A 49 -2.29 9.66 -2.67
CA GLU A 49 -1.28 9.42 -3.70
C GLU A 49 -0.28 10.59 -3.77
N ASP A 50 -0.78 11.82 -3.93
CA ASP A 50 0.04 13.03 -3.96
C ASP A 50 0.90 13.17 -2.67
N PHE A 51 0.32 12.87 -1.50
CA PHE A 51 1.04 12.94 -0.23
C PHE A 51 2.12 11.87 -0.06
N ILE A 52 1.84 10.64 -0.51
CA ILE A 52 2.80 9.54 -0.45
C ILE A 52 3.95 9.82 -1.42
N GLU A 53 3.68 10.27 -2.64
CA GLU A 53 4.73 10.63 -3.61
C GLU A 53 5.59 11.80 -3.11
N MET A 54 4.98 12.85 -2.55
CA MET A 54 5.72 13.99 -1.99
C MET A 54 6.62 13.60 -0.81
N ASN A 55 6.26 12.54 -0.08
CA ASN A 55 6.98 12.08 1.11
C ASN A 55 7.56 10.68 0.93
N GLU A 56 7.76 10.23 -0.31
CA GLU A 56 8.22 8.88 -0.64
C GLU A 56 9.52 8.50 0.12
N PRO A 57 10.54 9.39 0.23
CA PRO A 57 11.75 9.06 0.98
C PRO A 57 11.50 8.77 2.47
N LEU A 58 10.46 9.36 3.06
CA LEU A 58 10.07 9.10 4.45
C LEU A 58 9.35 7.75 4.53
N PHE A 59 8.38 7.50 3.67
CA PHE A 59 7.60 6.27 3.68
C PHE A 59 8.43 5.03 3.33
N ALA A 60 9.41 5.17 2.42
CA ALA A 60 10.37 4.13 2.07
C ALA A 60 11.22 3.65 3.26
N THR A 61 11.26 4.39 4.38
CA THR A 61 11.92 3.94 5.62
C THR A 61 11.06 2.99 6.46
N TYR A 62 9.75 2.94 6.21
CA TYR A 62 8.78 2.13 6.97
C TYR A 62 8.22 0.97 6.14
N VAL A 63 8.03 1.17 4.84
CA VAL A 63 7.42 0.21 3.91
C VAL A 63 8.21 0.16 2.60
N ASP A 64 8.15 -0.97 1.91
CA ASP A 64 8.75 -1.10 0.58
C ASP A 64 7.86 -0.44 -0.48
N LEU A 65 8.39 0.62 -1.10
CA LEU A 65 7.76 1.38 -2.19
C LEU A 65 8.62 1.33 -3.46
N SER A 66 9.47 0.31 -3.64
CA SER A 66 10.35 0.20 -4.80
C SER A 66 9.61 0.20 -6.15
N GLU A 67 8.34 -0.23 -6.14
CA GLU A 67 7.45 -0.26 -7.31
C GLU A 67 6.50 0.96 -7.38
N GLY A 68 6.71 1.98 -6.53
CA GLY A 68 5.95 3.24 -6.48
C GLY A 68 4.85 3.29 -5.42
N CYS A 69 3.97 4.30 -5.51
CA CYS A 69 2.79 4.41 -4.65
C CYS A 69 1.71 3.43 -5.10
N PRO A 70 1.02 2.73 -4.18
CA PRO A 70 -0.16 1.94 -4.52
C PRO A 70 -1.24 2.84 -5.16
N SER A 71 -1.60 2.55 -6.41
CA SER A 71 -2.68 3.27 -7.10
C SER A 71 -4.00 2.51 -7.01
N HIS A 72 -5.09 3.27 -6.96
CA HIS A 72 -6.44 2.75 -7.08
C HIS A 72 -6.84 2.50 -8.55
N GLU A 73 -6.11 3.05 -9.52
CA GLU A 73 -6.43 2.88 -10.94
C GLU A 73 -5.80 1.60 -11.54
N PRO A 74 -6.55 0.83 -12.36
CA PRO A 74 -6.16 -0.50 -12.86
C PRO A 74 -5.25 -0.52 -14.10
#